data_AF-A0A8H6H3E8-F1
#
_entry.id   AF-A0A8H6H3E8-F1
#
_cell.length_a   1.000
_cell.length_b   1.000
_cell.length_c   1.000
_cell.angle_alpha   90.00
_cell.angle_beta   90.00
_cell.angle_gamma   90.00
#
_symmetry.space_group_name_H-M   'P 1'
#
loop_
_entity.id
_entity.type
_entity.pdbx_description
1 polymer ?
#
loop_
_entity_poly.entity_id
_entity_poly.type
_entity_poly.pdbx_seq_one_letter_code
_entity_poly.pdbx_strand_id
1 'polypeptide(L)'
;MDRTDRRLFEFYIKNWCPGRSVLRDTNLWLKDLAPMHKNEGILHAIQSLAGIYIYDYMPLEDIRQRINQRYDMANQYYSTLLHAPESREVGKGQEVITMTVLLSMLDIVLTERRLKKPYNPRWLEGFRQGEYFLQATDPGARYWKNDNVQYNELRISQSIIVGRAVILAQLMMALPSPQTFNPEAEAGRFSWLLYGTEKDMYEIHGGCGFSKKLLHLMSQVTYCAGRLQQEPESTIVPITAKFLLRELSEMRQWSREGKDWELARKYPPTIDWVRDKADEIIIDSNQIMTEVTAEAWRIAAIIYYQCRLLRYEYAMKREKKVVGGREVDKQKEVGDPLE
;
A
#
# COMPACT_ATOMS: atom_id res chain seq x y z
N MET A 1 -21.79 16.87 -19.22
CA MET A 1 -21.93 16.93 -17.75
C MET A 1 -22.83 18.09 -17.39
N ASP A 2 -23.75 17.91 -16.44
CA ASP A 2 -24.53 19.03 -15.91
C ASP A 2 -23.74 19.86 -14.88
N ARG A 3 -24.36 20.93 -14.37
CA ARG A 3 -23.71 21.89 -13.47
C ARG A 3 -23.24 21.23 -12.16
N THR A 4 -24.05 20.35 -11.57
CA THR A 4 -23.72 19.71 -10.30
C THR A 4 -22.56 18.75 -10.50
N ASP A 5 -22.65 17.87 -11.50
CA ASP A 5 -21.59 16.93 -11.85
C ASP A 5 -20.26 17.61 -12.16
N ARG A 6 -20.30 18.73 -12.89
CA ARG A 6 -19.11 19.52 -13.19
C ARG A 6 -18.46 20.04 -11.91
N ARG A 7 -19.26 20.53 -10.94
CA ARG A 7 -18.74 20.98 -9.64
C ARG A 7 -18.16 19.83 -8.82
N LEU A 8 -18.77 18.65 -8.85
CA LEU A 8 -18.23 17.45 -8.18
C LEU A 8 -16.86 17.07 -8.75
N PHE A 9 -16.73 17.05 -10.08
CA PHE A 9 -15.46 16.76 -10.75
C PHE A 9 -14.42 17.87 -10.53
N GLU A 10 -14.82 19.14 -10.56
CA GLU A 10 -13.93 20.26 -10.22
C GLU A 10 -13.44 20.19 -8.77
N PHE A 11 -14.30 19.79 -7.84
CA PHE A 11 -13.89 19.57 -6.45
C PHE A 11 -12.89 18.42 -6.35
N TYR A 12 -13.11 17.32 -7.06
CA TYR A 12 -12.18 16.20 -7.13
C TYR A 12 -10.77 16.67 -7.52
N ILE A 13 -10.64 17.34 -8.66
CA ILE A 13 -9.32 17.74 -9.19
C ILE A 13 -8.66 18.88 -8.39
N LYS A 14 -9.44 19.84 -7.87
CA LYS A 14 -8.90 21.05 -7.23
C LYS A 14 -8.69 20.92 -5.72
N ASN A 15 -9.42 20.02 -5.06
CA ASN A 15 -9.40 19.91 -3.59
C ASN A 15 -9.09 18.49 -3.14
N TRP A 16 -9.79 17.50 -3.68
CA TRP A 16 -9.63 16.12 -3.22
C TRP A 16 -8.25 15.55 -3.59
N CYS A 17 -7.85 15.60 -4.87
CA CYS A 17 -6.56 15.05 -5.30
C CYS A 17 -5.36 15.75 -4.62
N PRO A 18 -5.28 17.10 -4.57
CA PRO A 18 -4.18 17.77 -3.85
C PRO A 18 -4.18 17.47 -2.35
N GLY A 19 -5.36 17.25 -1.74
CA GLY A 19 -5.46 16.83 -0.34
C GLY A 19 -4.97 15.39 -0.06
N ARG A 20 -4.74 14.58 -1.09
CA ARG A 20 -4.21 13.21 -0.94
C ARG A 20 -2.71 13.08 -1.12
N SER A 21 -2.09 14.05 -1.79
CA SER A 21 -0.66 14.00 -2.05
C SER A 21 -0.09 15.38 -2.25
N VAL A 22 1.00 15.66 -1.54
CA VAL A 22 1.81 16.87 -1.73
C VAL A 22 2.72 16.77 -2.96
N LEU A 23 2.97 15.55 -3.44
CA LEU A 23 3.77 15.26 -4.63
C LEU A 23 2.92 15.42 -5.88
N ARG A 24 3.07 16.52 -6.61
CA ARG A 24 2.32 16.88 -7.82
C ARG A 24 2.62 15.95 -8.99
N ASP A 25 3.87 15.54 -9.16
CA ASP A 25 4.29 14.76 -10.34
C ASP A 25 3.82 13.31 -10.28
N THR A 26 3.70 12.75 -9.08
CA THR A 26 3.27 11.36 -8.84
C THR A 26 1.95 11.29 -8.06
N ASN A 27 1.15 12.37 -8.10
CA ASN A 27 -0.21 12.37 -7.55
C ASN A 27 -1.13 11.51 -8.43
N LEU A 28 -1.20 10.21 -8.13
CA LEU A 28 -1.96 9.26 -8.95
C LEU A 28 -3.44 9.63 -9.13
N TRP A 29 -4.03 10.29 -8.13
CA TRP A 29 -5.44 10.67 -8.17
C TRP A 29 -5.70 11.70 -9.25
N LEU A 30 -4.76 12.63 -9.43
CA LEU A 30 -4.84 13.72 -10.39
C LEU A 30 -4.23 13.36 -11.75
N LYS A 31 -3.07 12.71 -11.76
CA LYS A 31 -2.26 12.48 -12.97
C LYS A 31 -2.67 11.23 -13.73
N ASP A 32 -3.13 10.19 -13.03
CA ASP A 32 -3.40 8.89 -13.65
C ASP A 32 -4.89 8.55 -13.65
N LEU A 33 -5.56 8.70 -12.51
CA LEU A 33 -6.97 8.33 -12.40
C LEU A 33 -7.92 9.41 -12.95
N ALA A 34 -7.65 10.70 -12.70
CA ALA A 34 -8.52 11.76 -13.20
C ALA A 34 -8.65 11.76 -14.74
N PRO A 35 -7.57 11.59 -15.54
CA PRO A 35 -7.69 11.55 -17.00
C PRO A 35 -8.54 10.40 -17.55
N MET A 36 -8.78 9.36 -16.74
CA MET A 36 -9.69 8.27 -17.10
C MET A 36 -11.17 8.67 -17.07
N HIS A 37 -11.50 9.93 -16.73
CA HIS A 37 -12.87 10.46 -16.72
C HIS A 37 -13.60 10.41 -18.08
N LYS A 38 -12.91 10.12 -19.18
CA LYS A 38 -13.56 9.89 -20.49
C LYS A 38 -14.41 8.62 -20.47
N ASN A 39 -14.08 7.68 -19.59
CA ASN A 39 -14.91 6.54 -19.28
C ASN A 39 -16.02 6.96 -18.31
N GLU A 40 -17.28 6.80 -18.72
CA GLU A 40 -18.43 7.29 -17.96
C GLU A 40 -18.56 6.64 -16.58
N GLY A 41 -18.30 5.34 -16.45
CA GLY A 41 -18.36 4.66 -15.16
C GLY A 41 -17.30 5.16 -14.18
N ILE A 42 -16.07 5.41 -14.67
CA ILE A 42 -15.00 6.01 -13.86
C ILE A 42 -15.35 7.45 -13.46
N LEU A 43 -15.89 8.24 -14.40
CA LEU A 43 -16.36 9.59 -14.09
C LEU A 43 -17.44 9.58 -13.00
N HIS A 44 -18.40 8.66 -13.07
CA HIS A 44 -19.44 8.53 -12.06
C HIS A 44 -18.88 8.11 -10.70
N ALA A 45 -17.91 7.20 -10.67
CA ALA A 45 -17.21 6.82 -9.44
C ALA A 45 -16.47 8.02 -8.81
N ILE A 46 -15.76 8.80 -9.63
CA ILE A 46 -15.08 10.05 -9.21
C ILE A 46 -16.08 11.05 -8.63
N GLN A 47 -17.19 11.29 -9.33
CA GLN A 47 -18.22 12.24 -8.91
C GLN A 47 -18.88 11.83 -7.60
N SER A 48 -19.20 10.54 -7.44
CA SER A 48 -19.77 10.00 -6.21
C SER A 48 -18.78 10.17 -5.04
N LEU A 49 -17.51 9.81 -5.24
CA LEU A 49 -16.46 9.94 -4.22
C LEU A 49 -16.25 11.39 -3.79
N ALA A 50 -16.11 12.31 -4.74
CA ALA A 50 -15.99 13.73 -4.46
C ALA A 50 -17.23 14.30 -3.78
N GLY A 51 -18.42 13.84 -4.20
CA GLY A 51 -19.68 14.31 -3.66
C GLY A 51 -19.88 13.96 -2.21
N ILE A 52 -19.44 12.79 -1.73
CA ILE A 52 -19.53 12.44 -0.30
C ILE A 52 -18.79 13.46 0.56
N TYR A 53 -17.58 13.83 0.16
CA TYR A 53 -16.83 14.88 0.86
C TYR A 53 -17.60 16.21 0.88
N ILE A 54 -18.22 16.61 -0.23
CA ILE A 54 -19.03 17.83 -0.26
C ILE A 54 -20.26 17.69 0.65
N TYR A 55 -20.92 16.54 0.64
CA TYR A 55 -22.11 16.28 1.44
C TYR A 55 -21.82 16.31 2.94
N ASP A 56 -20.65 15.83 3.38
CA ASP A 56 -20.22 15.90 4.78
C ASP A 56 -20.13 17.35 5.28
N TYR A 57 -19.75 18.30 4.42
CA TYR A 57 -19.74 19.74 4.77
C TYR A 57 -21.06 20.45 4.48
N MET A 58 -21.84 19.96 3.51
CA MET A 58 -23.06 20.58 3.02
C MET A 58 -24.12 19.50 2.75
N PRO A 59 -24.86 19.06 3.79
CA PRO A 59 -25.76 17.90 3.72
C PRO A 59 -27.09 18.25 3.05
N LEU A 60 -27.05 18.62 1.77
CA LEU A 60 -28.22 18.92 0.96
C LEU A 60 -28.78 17.65 0.32
N GLU A 61 -30.11 17.52 0.35
CA GLU A 61 -30.80 16.34 -0.16
C GLU A 61 -30.57 16.11 -1.66
N ASP A 62 -30.56 17.17 -2.46
CA ASP A 62 -30.27 17.08 -3.91
C ASP A 62 -28.85 16.54 -4.17
N ILE A 63 -27.87 16.93 -3.33
CA ILE A 63 -26.49 16.42 -3.41
C ILE A 63 -26.47 14.93 -3.05
N ARG A 64 -27.17 14.55 -1.98
CA ARG A 64 -27.31 13.14 -1.55
C ARG A 64 -27.88 12.27 -2.67
N GLN A 65 -29.00 12.68 -3.25
CA GLN A 65 -29.66 11.97 -4.35
C GLN A 65 -28.73 11.85 -5.56
N ARG A 66 -28.01 12.93 -5.89
CA ARG A 66 -27.08 12.92 -7.01
C ARG A 66 -25.90 11.98 -6.79
N ILE A 67 -25.31 11.97 -5.60
CA ILE A 67 -24.21 11.06 -5.23
C ILE A 67 -24.64 9.61 -5.35
N ASN A 68 -25.82 9.27 -4.84
CA ASN A 68 -26.35 7.91 -4.90
C ASN A 68 -26.62 7.49 -6.35
N GLN A 69 -27.21 8.37 -7.16
CA GLN A 69 -27.39 8.11 -8.59
C GLN A 69 -26.05 7.83 -9.29
N ARG A 70 -25.01 8.63 -9.00
CA ARG A 70 -23.68 8.43 -9.57
C ARG A 70 -23.02 7.14 -9.08
N TYR A 71 -23.21 6.80 -7.81
CA TYR A 71 -22.77 5.52 -7.26
C TYR A 71 -23.42 4.33 -7.99
N ASP A 72 -24.74 4.36 -8.18
CA ASP A 72 -25.47 3.25 -8.81
C ASP A 72 -25.02 3.03 -10.26
N MET A 73 -24.82 4.11 -11.02
CA MET A 73 -24.31 4.03 -12.40
C MET A 73 -22.87 3.49 -12.44
N ALA A 74 -22.01 3.95 -11.54
CA ALA A 74 -20.64 3.44 -11.41
C ALA A 74 -20.62 1.94 -11.06
N ASN A 75 -21.49 1.52 -10.14
CA ASN A 75 -21.59 0.13 -9.69
C ASN A 75 -22.14 -0.80 -10.79
N GLN A 76 -23.12 -0.35 -11.57
CA GLN A 76 -23.62 -1.09 -12.74
C GLN A 76 -22.50 -1.31 -13.76
N TYR A 77 -21.75 -0.25 -14.07
CA TYR A 77 -20.61 -0.34 -14.99
C TYR A 77 -19.50 -1.26 -14.47
N TYR A 78 -19.17 -1.15 -13.18
CA TYR A 78 -18.19 -2.03 -12.54
C TYR A 78 -18.62 -3.51 -12.62
N SER A 79 -19.91 -3.79 -12.40
CA SER A 79 -20.46 -5.14 -12.56
C SER A 79 -20.24 -5.68 -13.98
N THR A 80 -20.44 -4.86 -15.02
CA THR A 80 -20.15 -5.26 -16.41
C THR A 80 -18.68 -5.62 -16.59
N LEU A 81 -17.76 -4.79 -16.08
CA LEU A 81 -16.32 -5.06 -16.16
C LEU A 81 -15.89 -6.33 -15.42
N LEU A 82 -16.53 -6.65 -14.29
CA LEU A 82 -16.24 -7.88 -13.55
C LEU A 82 -16.58 -9.13 -14.35
N HIS A 83 -17.62 -9.09 -15.18
CA HIS A 83 -18.07 -10.22 -16.00
C HIS A 83 -17.42 -10.25 -17.39
N ALA A 84 -16.78 -9.16 -17.83
CA ALA A 84 -16.06 -9.09 -19.10
C ALA A 84 -14.78 -9.96 -19.05
N PRO A 85 -14.62 -10.96 -19.93
CA PRO A 85 -13.39 -11.76 -20.03
C PRO A 85 -12.15 -10.89 -20.32
N GLU A 86 -12.33 -9.84 -21.12
CA GLU A 86 -11.26 -8.94 -21.56
C GLU A 86 -10.58 -8.22 -20.38
N SER A 87 -11.30 -8.03 -19.26
CA SER A 87 -10.75 -7.44 -18.03
C SER A 87 -9.62 -8.27 -17.42
N ARG A 88 -9.46 -9.53 -17.83
CA ARG A 88 -8.44 -10.47 -17.33
C ARG A 88 -7.33 -10.72 -18.35
N GLU A 89 -7.41 -10.13 -19.54
CA GLU A 89 -6.39 -10.32 -20.56
C GLU A 89 -5.14 -9.49 -20.25
N VAL A 90 -3.99 -10.02 -20.66
CA VAL A 90 -2.71 -9.31 -20.60
C VAL A 90 -2.79 -8.00 -21.37
N GLY A 91 -2.28 -6.92 -20.76
CA GLY A 91 -2.35 -5.56 -21.31
C GLY A 91 -3.66 -4.84 -21.04
N LYS A 92 -4.69 -5.53 -20.55
CA LYS A 92 -6.03 -4.97 -20.27
C LYS A 92 -6.29 -4.85 -18.76
N GLY A 93 -7.54 -4.58 -18.39
CA GLY A 93 -7.99 -4.54 -17.00
C GLY A 93 -7.73 -3.23 -16.25
N GLN A 94 -7.13 -2.23 -16.89
CA GLN A 94 -6.90 -0.91 -16.27
C GLN A 94 -8.20 -0.28 -15.77
N GLU A 95 -9.29 -0.39 -16.52
CA GLU A 95 -10.59 0.16 -16.12
C GLU A 95 -11.16 -0.55 -14.89
N VAL A 96 -11.13 -1.88 -14.84
CA VAL A 96 -11.65 -2.65 -13.70
C VAL A 96 -10.81 -2.43 -12.44
N ILE A 97 -9.50 -2.26 -12.58
CA ILE A 97 -8.61 -1.94 -11.45
C ILE A 97 -8.91 -0.52 -10.95
N THR A 98 -9.03 0.47 -11.84
CA THR A 98 -9.37 1.85 -11.43
C THR A 98 -10.74 1.94 -10.77
N MET A 99 -11.76 1.26 -11.32
CA MET A 99 -13.09 1.18 -10.70
C MET A 99 -13.01 0.56 -9.31
N THR A 100 -12.28 -0.56 -9.17
CA THR A 100 -12.02 -1.19 -7.88
C THR A 100 -11.42 -0.19 -6.88
N VAL A 101 -10.40 0.57 -7.28
CA VAL A 101 -9.74 1.56 -6.41
C VAL A 101 -10.70 2.66 -5.97
N LEU A 102 -11.44 3.27 -6.89
CA LEU A 102 -12.35 4.38 -6.59
C LEU A 102 -13.52 3.94 -5.69
N LEU A 103 -14.13 2.78 -5.99
CA LEU A 103 -15.21 2.22 -5.19
C LEU A 103 -14.74 1.72 -3.83
N SER A 104 -13.51 1.20 -3.73
CA SER A 104 -12.94 0.84 -2.42
C SER A 104 -12.63 2.07 -1.57
N MET A 105 -12.20 3.17 -2.19
CA MET A 105 -12.02 4.45 -1.48
C MET A 105 -13.33 5.02 -0.95
N LEU A 106 -14.44 4.83 -1.68
CA LEU A 106 -15.78 5.17 -1.20
C LEU A 106 -16.09 4.41 0.11
N ASP A 107 -15.84 3.11 0.15
CA ASP A 107 -16.09 2.27 1.33
C ASP A 107 -15.19 2.60 2.54
N ILE A 108 -14.05 3.29 2.33
CA ILE A 108 -13.22 3.81 3.43
C ILE A 108 -13.92 4.99 4.11
N VAL A 109 -14.52 5.87 3.31
CA VAL A 109 -15.13 7.13 3.77
C VAL A 109 -16.53 6.90 4.34
N LEU A 110 -17.32 6.02 3.73
CA LEU A 110 -18.69 5.71 4.14
C LEU A 110 -18.73 4.79 5.37
N THR A 111 -18.53 5.38 6.54
CA THR A 111 -18.43 4.64 7.80
C THR A 111 -19.72 3.88 8.17
N GLU A 112 -20.87 4.35 7.70
CA GLU A 112 -22.18 3.73 7.89
C GLU A 112 -22.34 2.40 7.14
N ARG A 113 -21.52 2.15 6.11
CA ARG A 113 -21.51 0.89 5.34
C ARG A 113 -20.56 -0.16 5.92
N ARG A 114 -19.87 0.15 7.02
CA ARG A 114 -18.90 -0.76 7.65
C ARG A 114 -19.60 -2.01 8.17
N LEU A 115 -19.07 -3.15 7.77
CA LEU A 115 -19.52 -4.43 8.27
C LEU A 115 -19.01 -4.64 9.70
N LYS A 116 -19.83 -5.26 10.56
CA LYS A 116 -19.43 -5.68 11.90
C LYS A 116 -18.64 -7.00 11.80
N LYS A 117 -17.80 -7.28 12.80
CA LYS A 117 -17.15 -8.60 12.92
C LYS A 117 -18.21 -9.71 12.87
N PRO A 118 -17.95 -10.84 12.19
CA PRO A 118 -16.65 -11.33 11.71
C PRO A 118 -16.29 -10.95 10.27
N TYR A 119 -17.09 -10.13 9.59
CA TYR A 119 -16.86 -9.80 8.18
C TYR A 119 -15.63 -8.90 7.98
N ASN A 120 -14.93 -9.08 6.86
CA ASN A 120 -13.85 -8.17 6.45
C ASN A 120 -14.42 -6.81 6.01
N PRO A 121 -13.65 -5.72 6.16
CA PRO A 121 -14.05 -4.41 5.62
C PRO A 121 -14.24 -4.47 4.10
N ARG A 122 -15.32 -3.87 3.59
CA ARG A 122 -15.65 -3.86 2.15
C ARG A 122 -14.52 -3.29 1.29
N TRP A 123 -13.89 -2.20 1.74
CA TRP A 123 -12.76 -1.60 1.05
C TRP A 123 -11.60 -2.60 0.85
N LEU A 124 -11.34 -3.47 1.83
CA LEU A 124 -10.24 -4.44 1.74
C LEU A 124 -10.57 -5.54 0.73
N GLU A 125 -11.81 -6.02 0.71
CA GLU A 125 -12.26 -6.98 -0.31
C GLU A 125 -12.22 -6.38 -1.71
N GLY A 126 -12.59 -5.10 -1.85
CA GLY A 126 -12.42 -4.37 -3.09
C GLY A 126 -10.95 -4.35 -3.52
N PHE A 127 -10.02 -3.87 -2.68
CA PHE A 127 -8.60 -3.85 -3.06
C PHE A 127 -8.00 -5.25 -3.34
N ARG A 128 -8.47 -6.32 -2.69
CA ARG A 128 -8.12 -7.71 -3.04
C ARG A 128 -8.60 -8.11 -4.44
N GLN A 129 -9.77 -7.64 -4.84
CA GLN A 129 -10.22 -7.81 -6.23
C GLN A 129 -9.29 -7.10 -7.21
N GLY A 130 -8.80 -5.91 -6.85
CA GLY A 130 -7.82 -5.15 -7.62
C GLY A 130 -6.49 -5.88 -7.74
N GLU A 131 -6.03 -6.48 -6.63
CA GLU A 131 -4.85 -7.34 -6.58
C GLU A 131 -4.99 -8.53 -7.53
N TYR A 132 -6.14 -9.22 -7.50
CA TYR A 132 -6.43 -10.31 -8.42
C TYR A 132 -6.31 -9.87 -9.88
N PHE A 133 -6.89 -8.73 -10.26
CA PHE A 133 -6.80 -8.23 -11.64
C PHE A 133 -5.38 -7.80 -12.01
N LEU A 134 -4.62 -7.20 -11.09
CA LEU A 134 -3.20 -6.92 -11.32
C LEU A 134 -2.46 -8.22 -11.63
N GLN A 135 -2.63 -9.26 -10.81
CA GLN A 135 -1.98 -10.55 -11.01
C GLN A 135 -2.41 -11.26 -12.31
N ALA A 136 -3.71 -11.21 -12.64
CA ALA A 136 -4.27 -11.89 -13.81
C ALA A 136 -3.83 -11.23 -15.13
N THR A 137 -3.71 -9.90 -15.13
CA THR A 137 -3.33 -9.12 -16.31
C THR A 137 -1.83 -8.94 -16.45
N ASP A 138 -1.04 -9.37 -15.45
CA ASP A 138 0.41 -9.26 -15.45
C ASP A 138 1.10 -10.61 -15.74
N PRO A 139 1.62 -10.82 -16.96
CA PRO A 139 2.37 -12.02 -17.28
C PRO A 139 3.81 -11.98 -16.70
N GLY A 140 4.24 -10.85 -16.13
CA GLY A 140 5.64 -10.57 -15.76
C GLY A 140 6.19 -11.47 -14.65
N ALA A 141 5.33 -12.11 -13.84
CA ALA A 141 5.76 -13.09 -12.84
C ALA A 141 6.44 -14.34 -13.44
N ARG A 142 6.25 -14.62 -14.75
CA ARG A 142 6.77 -15.83 -15.41
C ARG A 142 7.96 -15.61 -16.34
N TYR A 143 8.28 -14.38 -16.73
CA TYR A 143 9.22 -14.15 -17.83
C TYR A 143 10.23 -13.04 -17.55
N TRP A 144 11.52 -13.38 -17.63
CA TRP A 144 12.66 -12.45 -17.74
C TRP A 144 12.66 -11.63 -19.04
N LYS A 145 11.53 -11.55 -19.75
CA LYS A 145 11.38 -10.81 -21.02
C LYS A 145 10.70 -9.48 -20.73
N ASN A 146 11.47 -8.41 -20.86
CA ASN A 146 11.02 -7.03 -20.61
C ASN A 146 9.73 -6.66 -21.38
N ASP A 147 9.51 -7.23 -22.57
CA ASP A 147 8.36 -6.92 -23.43
C ASP A 147 7.00 -7.30 -22.84
N ASN A 148 6.97 -8.24 -21.88
CA ASN A 148 5.74 -8.70 -21.24
C ASN A 148 5.41 -7.92 -19.97
N VAL A 149 6.33 -7.09 -19.48
CA VAL A 149 6.15 -6.32 -18.24
C VAL A 149 5.23 -5.14 -18.53
N GLN A 150 4.06 -5.11 -17.88
CA GLN A 150 3.21 -3.91 -17.94
C GLN A 150 3.81 -2.81 -17.09
N TYR A 151 4.46 -1.84 -17.75
CA TYR A 151 5.18 -0.77 -17.08
C TYR A 151 4.89 0.59 -17.73
N ASN A 152 3.83 1.24 -17.24
CA ASN A 152 3.49 2.63 -17.55
C ASN A 152 3.01 3.34 -16.27
N GLU A 153 2.92 4.67 -16.29
CA GLU A 153 2.56 5.48 -15.11
C GLU A 153 1.24 5.05 -14.46
N LEU A 154 0.18 4.83 -15.26
CA LEU A 154 -1.11 4.35 -14.75
C LEU A 154 -0.97 2.98 -14.05
N ARG A 155 -0.23 2.05 -14.65
CA ARG A 155 -0.02 0.71 -14.08
C ARG A 155 0.77 0.78 -12.78
N ILE A 156 1.81 1.61 -12.72
CA ILE A 156 2.59 1.86 -11.50
C ILE A 156 1.67 2.40 -10.41
N SER A 157 0.87 3.42 -10.73
CA SER A 157 -0.09 4.03 -9.81
C SER A 157 -1.13 3.03 -9.28
N GLN A 158 -1.70 2.20 -10.16
CA GLN A 158 -2.62 1.13 -9.78
C GLN A 158 -1.96 0.09 -8.87
N SER A 159 -0.77 -0.38 -9.25
CA SER A 159 0.02 -1.32 -8.45
C SER A 159 0.34 -0.79 -7.07
N ILE A 160 0.71 0.50 -6.96
CA ILE A 160 1.04 1.15 -5.71
C ILE A 160 -0.19 1.30 -4.81
N ILE A 161 -1.31 1.82 -5.33
CA ILE A 161 -2.48 2.06 -4.48
C ILE A 161 -3.13 0.76 -4.01
N VAL A 162 -3.19 -0.25 -4.89
CA VAL A 162 -3.69 -1.59 -4.54
C VAL A 162 -2.74 -2.28 -3.57
N GLY A 163 -1.44 -2.32 -3.88
CA GLY A 163 -0.43 -2.90 -3.00
C GLY A 163 -0.43 -2.24 -1.63
N ARG A 164 -0.52 -0.90 -1.57
CA ARG A 164 -0.57 -0.13 -0.33
C ARG A 164 -1.76 -0.59 0.52
N ALA A 165 -2.95 -0.66 -0.06
CA ALA A 165 -4.13 -1.03 0.69
C ALA A 165 -4.05 -2.47 1.23
N VAL A 166 -3.63 -3.42 0.40
CA VAL A 166 -3.57 -4.84 0.78
C VAL A 166 -2.42 -5.10 1.76
N ILE A 167 -1.21 -4.65 1.47
CA ILE A 167 -0.01 -4.91 2.28
C ILE A 167 -0.10 -4.20 3.63
N LEU A 168 -0.53 -2.93 3.68
CA LEU A 168 -0.65 -2.23 4.96
C LEU A 168 -1.79 -2.79 5.82
N ALA A 169 -2.83 -3.38 5.23
CA ALA A 169 -3.84 -4.11 5.99
C ALA A 169 -3.24 -5.34 6.68
N GLN A 170 -2.30 -6.06 6.04
CA GLN A 170 -1.67 -7.26 6.60
C GLN A 170 -0.95 -6.98 7.93
N LEU A 171 -0.48 -5.75 8.16
CA LEU A 171 0.17 -5.33 9.41
C LEU A 171 -0.71 -5.63 10.65
N MET A 172 -2.04 -5.55 10.47
CA MET A 172 -3.03 -5.71 11.54
C MET A 172 -3.80 -7.03 11.45
N MET A 173 -3.52 -7.87 10.46
CA MET A 173 -4.22 -9.14 10.25
C MET A 173 -3.52 -10.30 10.97
N ALA A 174 -4.25 -11.39 11.22
CA ALA A 174 -3.62 -12.66 11.58
C ALA A 174 -2.73 -13.16 10.43
N LEU A 175 -1.70 -13.93 10.76
CA LEU A 175 -0.96 -14.65 9.74
C LEU A 175 -1.86 -15.71 9.08
N PRO A 176 -1.65 -16.00 7.79
CA PRO A 176 -2.32 -17.11 7.13
C PRO A 176 -2.04 -18.44 7.86
N SER A 177 -3.02 -19.36 7.81
CA SER A 177 -2.87 -20.68 8.42
C SER A 177 -1.71 -21.45 7.76
N PRO A 178 -0.85 -22.13 8.54
CA PRO A 178 0.21 -22.99 8.01
C PRO A 178 -0.24 -24.02 6.98
N GLN A 179 -1.48 -24.51 7.09
CA GLN A 179 -2.04 -25.54 6.22
C GLN A 179 -2.42 -25.00 4.84
N THR A 180 -2.78 -23.72 4.75
CA THR A 180 -3.22 -23.08 3.50
C THR A 180 -2.18 -22.14 2.89
N PHE A 181 -1.11 -21.85 3.63
CA PHE A 181 -0.02 -21.01 3.17
C PHE A 181 0.76 -21.67 2.03
N ASN A 182 0.79 -21.03 0.85
CA ASN A 182 1.58 -21.46 -0.30
C ASN A 182 2.82 -20.56 -0.44
N PRO A 183 4.04 -21.06 -0.10
CA PRO A 183 5.27 -20.29 -0.21
C PRO A 183 5.56 -19.73 -1.60
N GLU A 184 5.35 -20.54 -2.64
CA GLU A 184 5.69 -20.16 -4.01
C GLU A 184 4.78 -19.02 -4.51
N ALA A 185 3.48 -19.14 -4.22
CA ALA A 185 2.52 -18.10 -4.59
C ALA A 185 2.75 -16.81 -3.79
N GLU A 186 2.98 -16.90 -2.48
CA GLU A 186 3.14 -15.73 -1.62
C GLU A 186 4.48 -15.00 -1.85
N ALA A 187 5.54 -15.71 -2.25
CA ALA A 187 6.83 -15.09 -2.56
C ALA A 187 6.74 -14.13 -3.76
N GLY A 188 5.99 -14.51 -4.80
CA GLY A 188 5.80 -13.73 -6.02
C GLY A 188 4.59 -12.80 -6.03
N ARG A 189 3.79 -12.80 -4.96
CA ARG A 189 2.45 -12.18 -4.89
C ARG A 189 2.42 -10.69 -5.23
N PHE A 190 3.49 -9.94 -4.98
CA PHE A 190 3.55 -8.49 -5.23
C PHE A 190 4.70 -8.10 -6.16
N SER A 191 5.18 -9.03 -6.99
CA SER A 191 6.35 -8.81 -7.87
C SER A 191 6.18 -7.63 -8.83
N TRP A 192 4.94 -7.26 -9.19
CA TRP A 192 4.67 -6.07 -10.02
C TRP A 192 5.14 -4.75 -9.40
N LEU A 193 5.35 -4.69 -8.07
CA LEU A 193 5.96 -3.52 -7.42
C LEU A 193 7.45 -3.37 -7.76
N LEU A 194 8.10 -4.42 -8.24
CA LEU A 194 9.53 -4.45 -8.55
C LEU A 194 9.85 -4.13 -10.01
N TYR A 195 8.85 -3.79 -10.83
CA TYR A 195 9.08 -3.43 -12.23
C TYR A 195 9.72 -2.05 -12.41
N GLY A 196 10.51 -1.89 -13.46
CA GLY A 196 11.28 -0.68 -13.74
C GLY A 196 12.75 -0.81 -13.38
N THR A 197 13.47 0.31 -13.43
CA THR A 197 14.86 0.37 -12.99
C THR A 197 14.96 0.40 -11.47
N GLU A 198 16.18 0.21 -10.93
CA GLU A 198 16.44 0.39 -9.51
C GLU A 198 15.99 1.78 -9.03
N LYS A 199 16.38 2.83 -9.77
CA LYS A 199 15.95 4.20 -9.50
C LYS A 199 14.42 4.29 -9.36
N ASP A 200 13.66 3.70 -10.28
CA ASP A 200 12.19 3.77 -10.25
C ASP A 200 11.59 3.00 -9.06
N MET A 201 12.25 1.94 -8.58
CA MET A 201 11.81 1.18 -7.41
C MET A 201 11.93 1.97 -6.10
N TYR A 202 12.96 2.82 -5.98
CA TYR A 202 13.24 3.61 -4.78
C TYR A 202 12.66 5.05 -4.84
N GLU A 203 11.97 5.42 -5.92
CA GLU A 203 11.26 6.70 -6.00
C GLU A 203 10.06 6.72 -5.04
N ILE A 204 9.96 7.80 -4.26
CA ILE A 204 8.83 8.10 -3.39
C ILE A 204 7.65 8.49 -4.28
N HIS A 205 6.57 7.73 -4.16
CA HIS A 205 5.40 7.92 -5.00
C HIS A 205 4.26 8.60 -4.25
N GLY A 206 3.61 9.59 -4.87
CA GLY A 206 2.52 10.37 -4.28
C GLY A 206 1.29 9.54 -3.88
N GLY A 207 1.17 8.31 -4.36
CA GLY A 207 0.15 7.33 -3.97
C GLY A 207 0.30 6.72 -2.58
N CYS A 208 1.51 6.66 -2.05
CA CYS A 208 1.81 6.03 -0.76
C CYS A 208 2.67 6.88 0.17
N GLY A 209 3.41 7.87 -0.33
CA GLY A 209 4.31 8.71 0.44
C GLY A 209 5.65 8.05 0.79
N PHE A 210 5.95 6.92 0.14
CA PHE A 210 7.22 6.20 0.24
C PHE A 210 7.45 5.38 -1.04
N SER A 211 8.55 4.65 -1.14
CA SER A 211 8.88 3.89 -2.35
C SER A 211 8.13 2.57 -2.46
N LYS A 212 7.87 2.13 -3.70
CA LYS A 212 7.26 0.82 -3.95
C LYS A 212 8.18 -0.34 -3.53
N LYS A 213 9.50 -0.13 -3.52
CA LYS A 213 10.45 -1.08 -2.94
C LYS A 213 10.20 -1.27 -1.44
N LEU A 214 10.02 -0.19 -0.67
CA LEU A 214 9.72 -0.29 0.75
C LEU A 214 8.41 -1.04 0.99
N LEU A 215 7.38 -0.73 0.19
CA LEU A 215 6.10 -1.43 0.23
C LEU A 215 6.25 -2.94 0.01
N HIS A 216 7.03 -3.33 -1.00
CA HIS A 216 7.35 -4.73 -1.26
C HIS A 216 8.14 -5.38 -0.10
N LEU A 217 9.12 -4.69 0.50
CA LEU A 217 9.84 -5.24 1.66
C LEU A 217 8.89 -5.52 2.84
N MET A 218 7.90 -4.66 3.08
CA MET A 218 6.89 -4.91 4.12
C MET A 218 6.07 -6.18 3.85
N SER A 219 5.75 -6.50 2.59
CA SER A 219 5.09 -7.77 2.27
C SER A 219 6.01 -8.98 2.51
N GLN A 220 7.30 -8.83 2.21
CA GLN A 220 8.29 -9.89 2.46
C GLN A 220 8.47 -10.19 3.96
N VAL A 221 8.33 -9.18 4.83
CA VAL A 221 8.27 -9.41 6.29
C VAL A 221 7.10 -10.33 6.66
N THR A 222 5.91 -10.06 6.11
CA THR A 222 4.73 -10.92 6.34
C THR A 222 4.94 -12.33 5.79
N TYR A 223 5.53 -12.45 4.59
CA TYR A 223 5.89 -13.73 3.99
C TYR A 223 6.83 -14.53 4.89
N CYS A 224 7.94 -13.94 5.35
CA CYS A 224 8.87 -14.60 6.26
C CYS A 224 8.20 -15.04 7.56
N ALA A 225 7.31 -14.21 8.12
CA ALA A 225 6.60 -14.56 9.35
C ALA A 225 5.66 -15.76 9.14
N GLY A 226 4.92 -15.77 8.02
CA GLY A 226 4.09 -16.92 7.63
C GLY A 226 4.91 -18.19 7.39
N ARG A 227 6.08 -18.06 6.75
CA ARG A 227 7.00 -19.19 6.53
C ARG A 227 7.56 -19.76 7.83
N LEU A 228 7.98 -18.93 8.79
CA LEU A 228 8.42 -19.43 10.10
C LEU A 228 7.28 -20.09 10.89
N GLN A 229 6.04 -19.60 10.73
CA GLN A 229 4.89 -20.25 11.34
C GLN A 229 4.62 -21.64 10.72
N GLN A 230 4.83 -21.79 9.41
CA GLN A 230 4.64 -23.05 8.69
C GLN A 230 5.81 -24.02 8.88
N GLU A 231 7.04 -23.53 8.87
CA GLU A 231 8.26 -24.31 8.99
C GLU A 231 9.24 -23.64 9.98
N PRO A 232 9.09 -23.91 11.29
CA PRO A 232 9.87 -23.26 12.34
C PRO A 232 11.37 -23.55 12.30
N GLU A 233 11.77 -24.67 11.67
CA GLU A 233 13.16 -25.10 11.52
C GLU A 233 13.84 -24.54 10.27
N SER A 234 13.14 -23.71 9.48
CA SER A 234 13.69 -23.20 8.23
C SER A 234 14.98 -22.40 8.49
N THR A 235 16.08 -22.83 7.86
CA THR A 235 17.37 -22.13 7.92
C THR A 235 17.42 -20.94 6.96
N ILE A 236 16.59 -20.96 5.92
CA ILE A 236 16.55 -19.92 4.88
C ILE A 236 15.87 -18.65 5.39
N VAL A 237 14.78 -18.77 6.16
CA VAL A 237 14.03 -17.58 6.59
C VAL A 237 14.85 -16.64 7.48
N PRO A 238 15.65 -17.10 8.47
CA PRO A 238 16.55 -16.22 9.22
C PRO A 238 17.59 -15.50 8.36
N ILE A 239 18.06 -16.12 7.27
CA ILE A 239 19.01 -15.48 6.34
C ILE A 239 18.29 -14.36 5.57
N THR A 240 17.10 -14.65 5.03
CA THR A 240 16.26 -13.64 4.35
C THR A 240 15.88 -12.51 5.31
N ALA A 241 15.57 -12.81 6.57
CA ALA A 241 15.24 -11.82 7.59
C ALA A 241 16.39 -10.82 7.80
N LYS A 242 17.63 -11.31 7.92
CA LYS A 242 18.83 -10.46 8.01
C LYS A 242 19.01 -9.57 6.77
N PHE A 243 18.78 -10.13 5.58
CA PHE A 243 18.81 -9.35 4.34
C PHE A 243 17.75 -8.25 4.34
N LEU A 244 16.50 -8.54 4.71
CA LEU A 244 15.43 -7.54 4.81
C LEU A 244 15.78 -6.43 5.79
N LEU A 245 16.31 -6.76 6.97
CA LEU A 245 16.71 -5.75 7.95
C LEU A 245 17.85 -4.86 7.43
N ARG A 246 18.83 -5.45 6.75
CA ARG A 246 19.93 -4.70 6.12
C ARG A 246 19.38 -3.74 5.06
N GLU A 247 18.56 -4.24 4.14
CA GLU A 247 17.92 -3.42 3.10
C GLU A 247 17.12 -2.28 3.71
N LEU A 248 16.30 -2.55 4.73
CA LEU A 248 15.52 -1.50 5.42
C LEU A 248 16.42 -0.49 6.13
N SER A 249 17.56 -0.91 6.70
CA SER A 249 18.49 -0.04 7.43
C SER A 249 19.30 0.87 6.49
N GLU A 250 19.72 0.33 5.34
CA GLU A 250 20.55 1.02 4.35
C GLU A 250 19.72 1.76 3.30
N MET A 251 18.40 1.52 3.21
CA MET A 251 17.53 2.09 2.20
C MET A 251 17.62 3.62 2.11
N ARG A 252 17.74 4.10 0.87
CA ARG A 252 17.60 5.52 0.50
C ARG A 252 16.46 5.65 -0.49
N GLN A 253 15.61 6.63 -0.26
CA GLN A 253 14.46 6.94 -1.10
C GLN A 253 14.65 8.34 -1.68
N TRP A 254 14.10 8.61 -2.85
CA TRP A 254 14.28 9.88 -3.56
C TRP A 254 12.96 10.35 -4.16
N SER A 255 12.84 11.63 -4.53
CA SER A 255 11.63 12.13 -5.21
C SER A 255 12.01 13.19 -6.24
N ARG A 256 11.20 13.35 -7.29
CA ARG A 256 11.39 14.39 -8.33
C ARG A 256 11.36 15.81 -7.77
N GLU A 257 10.66 16.01 -6.66
CA GLU A 257 10.49 17.31 -5.99
C GLU A 257 11.55 17.58 -4.92
N GLY A 258 12.43 16.61 -4.67
CA GLY A 258 13.49 16.71 -3.67
C GLY A 258 14.86 16.38 -4.24
N LYS A 259 15.66 15.63 -3.47
CA LYS A 259 16.97 15.15 -3.95
C LYS A 259 16.76 14.11 -5.05
N ASP A 260 17.56 14.22 -6.11
CA ASP A 260 17.64 13.18 -7.13
C ASP A 260 18.25 11.87 -6.57
N TRP A 261 18.18 10.82 -7.37
CA TRP A 261 18.66 9.50 -6.98
C TRP A 261 20.14 9.45 -6.58
N GLU A 262 21.02 10.14 -7.31
CA GLU A 262 22.46 10.10 -7.06
C GLU A 262 22.82 10.86 -5.78
N LEU A 263 22.14 11.97 -5.52
CA LEU A 263 22.29 12.72 -4.28
C LEU A 263 21.71 11.94 -3.10
N ALA A 264 20.49 11.39 -3.23
CA ALA A 264 19.84 10.65 -2.15
C ALA A 264 20.68 9.47 -1.63
N ARG A 265 21.48 8.83 -2.50
CA ARG A 265 22.40 7.75 -2.10
C ARG A 265 23.63 8.22 -1.35
N LYS A 266 24.11 9.44 -1.61
CA LYS A 266 25.34 10.00 -1.02
C LYS A 266 25.09 10.68 0.32
N TYR A 267 23.92 11.28 0.50
CA TYR A 267 23.59 11.99 1.72
C TYR A 267 23.26 11.03 2.88
N PRO A 268 23.49 11.48 4.13
CA PRO A 268 22.96 10.81 5.31
C PRO A 268 21.44 10.61 5.21
N PRO A 269 20.89 9.56 5.86
CA PRO A 269 19.45 9.35 5.90
C PRO A 269 18.76 10.53 6.57
N THR A 270 17.51 10.79 6.16
CA THR A 270 16.72 11.93 6.67
C THR A 270 16.60 11.93 8.20
N ILE A 271 16.64 10.77 8.85
CA ILE A 271 16.55 10.67 10.31
C ILE A 271 17.70 11.38 11.04
N ASP A 272 18.89 11.46 10.44
CA ASP A 272 20.03 12.15 11.06
C ASP A 272 19.76 13.65 11.11
N TRP A 273 19.24 14.21 10.00
CA TRP A 273 18.77 15.59 9.98
C TRP A 273 17.64 15.83 10.99
N VAL A 274 16.67 14.91 11.13
CA VAL A 274 15.55 15.06 12.09
C VAL A 274 16.07 15.12 13.53
N ARG A 275 17.05 14.27 13.89
CA ARG A 275 17.65 14.22 15.23
C ARG A 275 18.42 15.48 15.61
N ASP A 276 18.95 16.18 14.61
CA ASP A 276 19.69 17.43 14.80
C ASP A 276 18.77 18.66 14.92
N LYS A 277 17.44 18.50 14.78
CA LYS A 277 16.47 19.60 14.89
C LYS A 277 15.87 19.70 16.29
N ALA A 278 15.52 20.93 16.68
CA ALA A 278 14.72 21.18 17.86
C ALA A 278 13.29 20.63 17.67
N ASP A 279 12.66 20.22 18.78
CA ASP A 279 11.32 19.62 18.79
C ASP A 279 10.22 20.53 18.17
N GLU A 280 10.46 21.84 18.14
CA GLU A 280 9.50 22.86 17.69
C GLU A 280 9.59 23.17 16.19
N ILE A 281 10.35 22.38 15.41
CA ILE A 281 10.54 22.65 13.99
C ILE A 281 9.21 22.58 13.20
N ILE A 282 8.93 23.63 12.44
CA ILE A 282 7.81 23.68 11.50
C ILE A 282 8.31 23.24 10.13
N ILE A 283 7.69 22.20 9.56
CA ILE A 283 7.93 21.79 8.18
C ILE A 283 7.14 22.70 7.24
N ASP A 284 7.84 23.50 6.45
CA ASP A 284 7.27 24.52 5.57
C ASP A 284 7.42 24.22 4.07
N SER A 285 8.02 23.08 3.71
CA SER A 285 8.21 22.66 2.32
C SER A 285 7.72 21.24 2.04
N ASN A 286 7.14 21.06 0.84
CA ASN A 286 6.71 19.74 0.35
C ASN A 286 7.87 18.74 0.29
N GLN A 287 9.07 19.22 -0.01
CA GLN A 287 10.28 18.39 -0.07
C GLN A 287 10.58 17.78 1.31
N ILE A 288 10.71 18.61 2.35
CA ILE A 288 11.01 18.12 3.70
C ILE A 288 9.89 17.21 4.20
N MET A 289 8.63 17.61 3.98
CA MET A 289 7.46 16.77 4.34
C MET A 289 7.54 15.39 3.69
N THR A 290 7.90 15.33 2.41
CA THR A 290 8.05 14.08 1.65
C THR A 290 9.18 13.23 2.20
N GLU A 291 10.37 13.81 2.36
CA GLU A 291 11.57 13.10 2.83
C GLU A 291 11.35 12.54 4.26
N VAL A 292 10.78 13.33 5.16
CA VAL A 292 10.49 12.92 6.55
C VAL A 292 9.39 11.86 6.60
N THR A 293 8.31 12.01 5.82
CA THR A 293 7.24 11.01 5.77
C THR A 293 7.75 9.66 5.26
N ALA A 294 8.53 9.66 4.18
CA ALA A 294 9.08 8.43 3.62
C ALA A 294 10.04 7.74 4.60
N GLU A 295 10.82 8.53 5.36
CA GLU A 295 11.71 8.01 6.39
C GLU A 295 10.95 7.43 7.60
N ALA A 296 9.86 8.07 8.01
CA ALA A 296 8.98 7.55 9.06
C ALA A 296 8.41 6.19 8.65
N TRP A 297 8.02 6.00 7.39
CA TRP A 297 7.58 4.70 6.87
C TRP A 297 8.68 3.65 6.85
N ARG A 298 9.93 4.03 6.52
CA ARG A 298 11.08 3.12 6.57
C ARG A 298 11.31 2.61 8.00
N ILE A 299 11.28 3.52 8.98
CA ILE A 299 11.40 3.16 10.40
C ILE A 299 10.21 2.31 10.86
N ALA A 300 8.98 2.64 10.44
CA ALA A 300 7.80 1.83 10.72
C ALA A 300 7.93 0.41 10.16
N ALA A 301 8.53 0.23 8.99
CA ALA A 301 8.82 -1.09 8.43
C ALA A 301 9.86 -1.87 9.25
N ILE A 302 10.87 -1.21 9.82
CA ILE A 302 11.83 -1.84 10.75
C ILE A 302 11.12 -2.28 12.05
N ILE A 303 10.26 -1.43 12.61
CA ILE A 303 9.45 -1.78 13.78
C ILE A 303 8.53 -2.95 13.45
N TYR A 304 7.88 -2.92 12.29
CA TYR A 304 7.04 -4.02 11.83
C TYR A 304 7.83 -5.32 11.68
N TYR A 305 9.03 -5.28 11.10
CA TYR A 305 9.95 -6.41 11.04
C TYR A 305 10.22 -7.01 12.43
N GLN A 306 10.58 -6.17 13.41
CA GLN A 306 10.84 -6.63 14.77
C GLN A 306 9.60 -7.26 15.41
N CYS A 307 8.46 -6.58 15.33
CA CYS A 307 7.21 -6.99 15.97
C CYS A 307 6.58 -8.23 15.32
N ARG A 308 6.64 -8.33 14.00
CA ARG A 308 5.94 -9.36 13.23
C ARG A 308 6.79 -10.58 12.96
N LEU A 309 8.09 -10.42 12.70
CA LEU A 309 8.96 -11.53 12.33
C LEU A 309 9.75 -12.05 13.54
N LEU A 310 10.48 -11.16 14.24
CA LEU A 310 11.34 -11.59 15.34
C LEU A 310 10.55 -12.10 16.54
N ARG A 311 9.37 -11.53 16.83
CA ARG A 311 8.51 -12.04 17.91
C ARG A 311 8.20 -13.53 17.75
N TYR A 312 7.98 -14.00 16.53
CA TYR A 312 7.76 -15.43 16.27
C TYR A 312 9.05 -16.23 16.43
N GLU A 313 10.18 -15.75 15.89
CA GLU A 313 11.46 -16.41 16.09
C GLU A 313 11.79 -16.62 17.59
N TYR A 314 11.53 -15.61 18.42
CA TYR A 314 11.73 -15.69 19.87
C TYR A 314 10.68 -16.56 20.59
N ALA A 315 9.40 -16.47 20.21
CA ALA A 315 8.35 -17.31 20.80
C ALA A 315 8.59 -18.80 20.53
N MET A 316 8.95 -19.15 19.30
CA MET A 316 9.26 -20.54 18.91
C MET A 316 10.51 -21.08 19.63
N LYS A 317 11.54 -20.24 19.82
CA LYS A 317 12.72 -20.60 20.63
C LYS A 317 12.38 -20.81 22.12
N ARG A 318 11.35 -20.14 22.66
CA ARG A 318 10.88 -20.33 24.04
C ARG A 318 10.08 -21.61 24.21
N GLU A 319 9.16 -21.94 23.30
CA GLU A 319 8.39 -23.21 23.36
C GLU A 319 9.32 -24.43 23.32
N LYS A 320 10.38 -24.40 22.50
CA LYS A 320 11.42 -25.45 22.49
C LYS A 320 12.17 -25.62 23.81
N LYS A 321 12.34 -24.54 24.60
CA LYS A 321 12.95 -24.65 25.94
C LYS A 321 12.03 -25.33 26.96
N VAL A 322 10.71 -25.35 26.71
CA VAL A 322 9.72 -25.97 27.60
C VAL A 322 9.52 -27.46 27.26
N VAL A 323 9.71 -27.86 26.01
CA VAL A 323 9.72 -29.28 25.58
C VAL A 323 11.07 -29.93 25.92
N GLY A 324 11.28 -30.14 27.21
CA GLY A 324 12.50 -30.73 27.77
C GLY A 324 12.47 -30.95 29.29
N GLY A 325 11.34 -30.65 29.94
CA GLY A 325 11.12 -31.02 31.34
C GLY A 325 12.07 -30.33 32.32
N ARG A 326 11.90 -29.02 32.51
CA ARG A 326 12.04 -28.26 33.78
C ARG A 326 11.86 -26.78 33.47
N GLU A 327 10.74 -26.20 33.89
CA GLU A 327 10.70 -24.78 34.19
C GLU A 327 11.74 -24.54 35.29
N VAL A 328 12.79 -23.79 34.96
CA VAL A 328 13.66 -23.22 35.98
C VAL A 328 13.22 -21.78 36.15
N ASP A 329 12.43 -21.54 37.19
CA ASP A 329 12.34 -20.23 37.81
C ASP A 329 13.76 -19.78 38.15
N LYS A 330 14.24 -18.77 37.43
CA LYS A 330 15.31 -17.90 37.94
C LYS A 330 14.75 -16.50 38.11
N GLN A 331 14.12 -16.29 39.25
CA GLN A 331 14.34 -15.04 39.96
C GLN A 331 15.83 -14.93 40.32
N LYS A 332 16.35 -13.70 40.21
CA LYS A 332 17.74 -13.22 40.46
C LYS A 332 18.67 -13.42 39.24
N GLU A 333 19.27 -12.37 38.66
CA GLU A 333 19.75 -11.10 39.22
C GLU A 333 19.42 -9.93 38.29
N VAL A 334 18.84 -8.88 38.87
CA VAL A 334 18.85 -7.53 38.30
C VAL A 334 20.24 -6.98 38.60
N GLY A 335 21.11 -6.98 37.60
CA GLY A 335 22.27 -6.10 37.55
C GLY A 335 21.83 -4.76 36.99
N ASP A 336 22.07 -3.71 37.76
CA ASP A 336 21.81 -2.30 37.49
C ASP A 336 22.37 -1.88 36.11
N PRO A 337 21.61 -1.18 35.25
CA PRO A 337 22.15 -0.58 34.03
C PRO A 337 22.58 0.87 34.31
N LEU A 338 23.76 1.03 34.89
CA LEU A 338 24.54 2.27 34.78
C LEU A 338 26.01 1.92 34.59
N GLU A 339 26.40 1.76 33.32
CA GLU A 339 27.68 2.20 32.74
C GLU A 339 27.55 2.28 31.21
#